data_AF-A0A1Q9RSP5-F1
#
_entry.id   AF-A0A1Q9RSP5-F1
#
_cell.length_a   1.000
_cell.length_b   1.000
_cell.length_c   1.000
_cell.angle_alpha   90.00
_cell.angle_beta   90.00
_cell.angle_gamma   90.00
#
_symmetry.space_group_name_H-M   'P 1'
#
loop_
_entity.id
_entity.type
_entity.pdbx_description
1 polymer ?
#
loop_
_entity_poly.entity_id
_entity_poly.type
_entity_poly.pdbx_seq_one_letter_code
_entity_poly.pdbx_strand_id
1 'polypeptide(L)'
;MKVGGATAPIAFLAVLAALLVSCAGTTATASVTPLAFPRTATYWLEQNEIPAVEELARYDLVVIDSEWGHRLERSDFERLRALNPDIVLLAYVNLVDYRPELGSAGYYADRYALWQFRDSTTSTFPEEWLARTARGARVSEWPDTVMANLADTAPRIDGRTYAEYAARWVVDQVWSTGLWDGVFLDVWGDRIYGASHTRWDVDADGDDDPEVRIYGPDSPWERGVTSAERIMRQAMPDAILVATATARSATACSTAASSRASPIPGPGGTPPPTSAVTSARPRARVTGGPASR
;
A
#
# COMPACT_ATOMS: atom_id res chain seq x y z
N MET A 1 -35.69 -46.04 -66.33
CA MET A 1 -35.06 -44.73 -66.00
C MET A 1 -34.85 -44.67 -64.50
N LYS A 2 -33.69 -44.15 -64.11
CA LYS A 2 -33.08 -44.12 -62.77
C LYS A 2 -33.64 -42.98 -61.90
N VAL A 3 -33.71 -43.26 -60.57
CA VAL A 3 -33.27 -42.45 -59.39
C VAL A 3 -34.00 -41.12 -59.13
N GLY A 4 -34.36 -40.72 -57.90
CA GLY A 4 -34.13 -41.29 -56.57
C GLY A 4 -34.68 -40.34 -55.50
N GLY A 5 -35.02 -40.91 -54.34
CA GLY A 5 -35.41 -40.18 -53.14
C GLY A 5 -34.19 -39.73 -52.34
N ALA A 6 -34.27 -38.53 -51.78
CA ALA A 6 -33.28 -37.98 -50.86
C ALA A 6 -33.68 -38.28 -49.42
N THR A 7 -32.94 -39.18 -48.77
CA THR A 7 -32.89 -39.35 -47.31
C THR A 7 -31.82 -38.43 -46.74
N ALA A 8 -32.21 -37.50 -45.86
CA ALA A 8 -31.29 -36.66 -45.11
C ALA A 8 -30.54 -37.47 -44.03
N PRO A 9 -29.25 -37.20 -43.76
CA PRO A 9 -28.43 -38.03 -42.90
C PRO A 9 -28.62 -37.70 -41.42
N ILE A 10 -29.07 -38.69 -40.65
CA ILE A 10 -29.19 -38.72 -39.18
C ILE A 10 -27.81 -38.70 -38.47
N ALA A 11 -26.71 -38.64 -39.21
CA ALA A 11 -25.35 -38.80 -38.68
C ALA A 11 -24.77 -37.56 -37.97
N PHE A 12 -25.39 -36.37 -38.07
CA PHE A 12 -24.80 -35.14 -37.50
C PHE A 12 -25.16 -34.89 -36.02
N LEU A 13 -26.20 -35.54 -35.49
CA LEU A 13 -26.63 -35.33 -34.09
C LEU A 13 -25.87 -36.20 -33.07
N ALA A 14 -25.21 -37.27 -33.51
CA ALA A 14 -24.49 -38.18 -32.60
C ALA A 14 -23.12 -37.63 -32.14
N VAL A 15 -22.48 -36.77 -32.95
CA VAL A 15 -21.16 -36.20 -32.62
C VAL A 15 -21.28 -35.03 -31.62
N LEU A 16 -22.41 -34.30 -31.63
CA LEU A 16 -22.66 -33.20 -30.68
C LEU A 16 -22.99 -33.71 -29.27
N ALA A 17 -23.61 -34.88 -29.15
CA ALA A 17 -23.93 -35.50 -27.86
C ALA A 17 -22.70 -36.12 -27.17
N ALA A 18 -21.68 -36.55 -27.94
CA ALA A 18 -20.44 -37.10 -27.38
C ALA A 18 -19.46 -36.02 -26.85
N LEU A 19 -19.58 -34.77 -27.31
CA LEU A 19 -18.77 -33.63 -26.84
C LEU A 19 -19.31 -32.97 -25.57
N LEU A 20 -20.57 -33.21 -25.21
CA LEU A 20 -21.20 -32.65 -24.00
C LEU A 20 -21.00 -33.52 -22.74
N VAL A 21 -20.44 -34.72 -22.86
CA VAL A 21 -20.24 -35.65 -21.72
C VAL A 21 -18.84 -35.56 -21.10
N SER A 22 -17.89 -34.86 -21.74
CA SER A 22 -16.51 -34.75 -21.23
C SER A 22 -16.25 -33.55 -20.32
N CYS A 23 -17.30 -32.83 -19.91
CA CYS A 23 -17.23 -31.74 -18.91
C CYS A 23 -17.77 -32.18 -17.53
N ALA A 24 -17.82 -33.48 -17.25
CA ALA A 24 -18.02 -33.98 -15.90
C ALA A 24 -16.82 -33.53 -15.06
N GLY A 25 -17.05 -32.49 -14.27
CA GLY A 25 -16.04 -31.68 -13.63
C GLY A 25 -15.03 -32.47 -12.81
N THR A 26 -13.76 -32.33 -13.17
CA THR A 26 -12.68 -32.44 -12.22
C THR A 26 -12.89 -31.34 -11.19
N THR A 27 -13.57 -31.65 -10.09
CA THR A 27 -13.51 -30.82 -8.89
C THR A 27 -12.07 -30.85 -8.42
N ALA A 28 -11.27 -29.89 -8.86
CA ALA A 28 -10.00 -29.57 -8.25
C ALA A 28 -10.32 -29.16 -6.81
N THR A 29 -10.27 -30.12 -5.90
CA THR A 29 -10.20 -29.83 -4.47
C THR A 29 -8.91 -29.07 -4.28
N ALA A 30 -9.01 -27.74 -4.17
CA ALA A 30 -7.90 -26.93 -3.69
C ALA A 30 -7.49 -27.52 -2.34
N SER A 31 -6.34 -28.18 -2.32
CA SER A 31 -5.71 -28.61 -1.09
C SER A 31 -5.34 -27.35 -0.34
N VAL A 32 -6.16 -26.96 0.64
CA VAL A 32 -5.76 -25.96 1.62
C VAL A 32 -4.71 -26.67 2.48
N THR A 33 -3.44 -26.50 2.11
CA THR A 33 -2.33 -26.91 2.97
C THR A 33 -2.56 -26.24 4.32
N PRO A 34 -2.71 -27.02 5.41
CA PRO A 34 -2.91 -26.45 6.74
C PRO A 34 -1.77 -25.47 7.02
N LEU A 35 -2.11 -24.25 7.41
CA LEU A 35 -1.12 -23.23 7.67
C LEU A 35 -0.24 -23.68 8.85
N ALA A 36 1.03 -23.93 8.59
CA ALA A 36 2.00 -24.21 9.63
C ALA A 36 2.30 -22.91 10.39
N PHE A 37 2.23 -22.95 11.72
CA PHE A 37 2.52 -21.83 12.60
C PHE A 37 3.75 -22.14 13.46
N PRO A 38 4.54 -21.13 13.86
CA PRO A 38 4.32 -19.69 13.61
C PRO A 38 4.73 -19.27 12.19
N ARG A 39 3.93 -18.38 11.59
CA ARG A 39 4.33 -17.66 10.38
C ARG A 39 5.32 -16.55 10.73
N THR A 40 6.29 -16.31 9.88
CA THR A 40 7.34 -15.31 10.09
C THR A 40 7.27 -14.20 9.06
N ALA A 41 7.59 -12.98 9.49
CA ALA A 41 7.66 -11.81 8.63
C ALA A 41 8.97 -11.06 8.88
N THR A 42 9.49 -10.44 7.83
CA THR A 42 10.60 -9.48 7.95
C THR A 42 10.23 -8.17 7.27
N TYR A 43 10.74 -7.09 7.85
CA TYR A 43 10.52 -5.71 7.42
C TYR A 43 11.87 -5.03 7.33
N TRP A 44 12.33 -4.76 6.11
CA TRP A 44 13.68 -4.31 5.84
C TRP A 44 13.71 -3.06 4.96
N LEU A 45 13.92 -1.91 5.60
CA LEU A 45 13.93 -0.59 4.95
C LEU A 45 15.33 -0.01 4.75
N GLU A 46 16.40 -0.73 5.13
CA GLU A 46 17.75 -0.27 4.83
C GLU A 46 17.90 -0.14 3.31
N GLN A 47 18.44 1.00 2.90
CA GLN A 47 18.53 1.36 1.49
C GLN A 47 19.87 0.93 0.91
N ASN A 48 20.94 0.88 1.71
CA ASN A 48 22.28 0.62 1.20
C ASN A 48 22.57 -0.88 1.00
N GLU A 49 21.89 -1.72 1.76
CA GLU A 49 22.13 -3.17 1.78
C GLU A 49 20.80 -3.90 1.95
N ILE A 50 20.63 -4.97 1.18
CA ILE A 50 19.52 -5.91 1.31
C ILE A 50 20.08 -7.28 1.71
N PRO A 51 19.38 -8.06 2.56
CA PRO A 51 19.78 -9.42 2.85
C PRO A 51 19.81 -10.26 1.57
N ALA A 52 20.65 -11.30 1.58
CA ALA A 52 20.69 -12.27 0.49
C ALA A 52 19.30 -12.90 0.27
N VAL A 53 19.01 -13.28 -0.98
CA VAL A 53 17.73 -13.87 -1.38
C VAL A 53 17.38 -15.10 -0.54
N GLU A 54 18.37 -15.91 -0.16
CA GLU A 54 18.21 -17.09 0.68
C GLU A 54 17.81 -16.76 2.12
N GLU A 55 18.20 -15.59 2.63
CA GLU A 55 17.78 -15.13 3.95
C GLU A 55 16.35 -14.61 3.90
N LEU A 56 16.00 -13.82 2.87
CA LEU A 56 14.63 -13.34 2.67
C LEU A 56 13.64 -14.49 2.46
N ALA A 57 14.05 -15.55 1.77
CA ALA A 57 13.21 -16.72 1.50
C ALA A 57 12.77 -17.49 2.76
N ARG A 58 13.38 -17.23 3.92
CA ARG A 58 13.01 -17.88 5.19
C ARG A 58 11.72 -17.34 5.82
N TYR A 59 11.19 -16.24 5.29
CA TYR A 59 10.01 -15.56 5.80
C TYR A 59 8.80 -15.82 4.91
N ASP A 60 7.61 -15.94 5.51
CA ASP A 60 6.35 -16.04 4.78
C ASP A 60 5.89 -14.69 4.24
N LEU A 61 6.32 -13.59 4.87
CA LEU A 61 6.08 -12.22 4.45
C LEU A 61 7.38 -11.43 4.46
N VAL A 62 7.70 -10.81 3.34
CA VAL A 62 8.83 -9.89 3.20
C VAL A 62 8.30 -8.53 2.78
N VAL A 63 8.69 -7.50 3.52
CA VAL A 63 8.44 -6.10 3.15
C VAL A 63 9.78 -5.41 2.97
N ILE A 64 10.02 -4.88 1.76
CA ILE A 64 11.25 -4.16 1.39
C ILE A 64 10.89 -2.88 0.65
N ASP A 65 11.76 -1.87 0.71
CA ASP A 65 11.54 -0.60 0.01
C ASP A 65 11.37 -0.80 -1.50
N SER A 66 10.42 -0.10 -2.12
CA SER A 66 10.11 -0.22 -3.55
C SER A 66 11.31 0.08 -4.45
N GLU A 67 12.25 0.91 -3.98
CA GLU A 67 13.50 1.22 -4.69
C GLU A 67 14.35 -0.04 -4.93
N TRP A 68 14.12 -1.16 -4.25
CA TRP A 68 14.80 -2.42 -4.60
C TRP A 68 14.32 -3.02 -5.92
N GLY A 69 13.13 -2.64 -6.40
CA GLY A 69 12.54 -3.12 -7.65
C GLY A 69 13.34 -2.78 -8.91
N HIS A 70 14.08 -1.67 -8.91
CA HIS A 70 14.99 -1.30 -10.00
C HIS A 70 16.47 -1.53 -9.68
N ARG A 71 16.82 -1.84 -8.41
CA ARG A 71 18.21 -2.09 -7.97
C ARG A 71 18.57 -3.57 -7.95
N LEU A 72 17.58 -4.46 -7.93
CA LEU A 72 17.76 -5.89 -8.10
C LEU A 72 17.35 -6.32 -9.50
N GLU A 73 17.92 -7.44 -9.95
CA GLU A 73 17.53 -8.05 -11.21
C GLU A 73 16.24 -8.84 -11.02
N ARG A 74 15.42 -8.96 -12.07
CA ARG A 74 14.19 -9.77 -12.03
C ARG A 74 14.46 -11.21 -11.58
N SER A 75 15.61 -11.77 -11.95
CA SER A 75 16.03 -13.12 -11.56
C SER A 75 16.19 -13.29 -10.05
N ASP A 76 16.47 -12.22 -9.30
CA ASP A 76 16.56 -12.29 -7.83
C ASP A 76 15.18 -12.53 -7.21
N PHE A 77 14.15 -11.86 -7.72
CA PHE A 77 12.76 -12.07 -7.31
C PHE A 77 12.23 -13.43 -7.74
N GLU A 78 12.57 -13.89 -8.94
CA GLU A 78 12.21 -15.24 -9.41
C GLU A 78 12.88 -16.32 -8.55
N ARG A 79 14.15 -16.11 -8.20
CA ARG A 79 14.88 -17.01 -7.30
C ARG A 79 14.29 -17.02 -5.90
N LEU A 80 13.88 -15.86 -5.37
CA LEU A 80 13.21 -15.75 -4.09
C LEU A 80 11.93 -16.62 -4.07
N ARG A 81 11.08 -16.48 -5.09
CA ARG A 81 9.85 -17.29 -5.24
C ARG A 81 10.12 -18.77 -5.50
N ALA A 82 11.24 -19.11 -6.15
CA ALA A 82 11.63 -20.50 -6.34
C ALA A 82 12.06 -21.17 -5.01
N LEU A 83 12.69 -20.41 -4.11
CA LEU A 83 13.10 -20.89 -2.78
C LEU A 83 11.93 -20.95 -1.79
N ASN A 84 10.99 -20.00 -1.89
CA ASN A 84 9.76 -19.99 -1.11
C ASN A 84 8.56 -19.67 -2.02
N PRO A 85 7.87 -20.70 -2.55
CA PRO A 85 6.72 -20.50 -3.43
C PRO A 85 5.50 -19.85 -2.78
N ASP A 86 5.42 -19.87 -1.44
CA ASP A 86 4.30 -19.33 -0.66
C ASP A 86 4.60 -17.93 -0.10
N ILE A 87 5.76 -17.33 -0.43
CA ILE A 87 6.15 -16.00 0.04
C ILE A 87 5.17 -14.92 -0.44
N VAL A 88 4.82 -14.01 0.46
CA VAL A 88 4.18 -12.74 0.14
C VAL A 88 5.25 -11.64 0.17
N LEU A 89 5.41 -10.94 -0.95
CA LEU A 89 6.37 -9.84 -1.07
C LEU A 89 5.63 -8.51 -1.26
N LEU A 90 5.81 -7.58 -0.33
CA LEU A 90 5.19 -6.25 -0.37
C LEU A 90 6.25 -5.16 -0.63
N ALA A 91 5.93 -4.24 -1.52
CA ALA A 91 6.69 -3.00 -1.70
C ALA A 91 6.35 -2.02 -0.57
N TYR A 92 7.32 -1.63 0.24
CA TYR A 92 7.19 -0.48 1.11
C TYR A 92 7.30 0.81 0.29
N VAL A 93 6.35 1.72 0.50
CA VAL A 93 6.36 3.06 -0.09
C VAL A 93 6.03 4.10 0.97
N ASN A 94 6.80 5.18 1.00
CA ASN A 94 6.44 6.38 1.75
C ASN A 94 5.95 7.43 0.74
N LEU A 95 4.65 7.74 0.80
CA LEU A 95 3.96 8.66 -0.11
C LEU A 95 3.67 10.01 0.54
N VAL A 96 4.34 10.37 1.63
CA VAL A 96 4.01 11.61 2.35
C VAL A 96 5.24 12.45 2.60
N ASP A 97 6.35 11.86 3.01
CA ASP A 97 7.52 12.62 3.41
C ASP A 97 8.38 13.03 2.22
N TYR A 98 8.03 14.17 1.61
CA TYR A 98 8.85 14.80 0.60
C TYR A 98 10.14 15.33 1.23
N ARG A 99 11.29 15.03 0.59
CA ARG A 99 12.56 15.68 0.91
C ARG A 99 12.89 16.72 -0.16
N PRO A 100 13.45 17.88 0.20
CA PRO A 100 13.88 18.88 -0.78
C PRO A 100 15.12 18.46 -1.58
N GLU A 101 15.85 17.45 -1.09
CA GLU A 101 17.04 16.91 -1.73
C GLU A 101 17.08 15.38 -1.63
N LEU A 102 17.67 14.76 -2.64
CA LEU A 102 17.88 13.31 -2.75
C LEU A 102 19.31 13.01 -3.18
N GLY A 103 19.68 11.72 -3.12
CA GLY A 103 20.91 11.22 -3.74
C GLY A 103 20.80 11.18 -5.26
N SER A 104 21.51 10.24 -5.91
CA SER A 104 21.47 10.12 -7.37
C SER A 104 20.16 9.48 -7.87
N ALA A 105 19.74 9.88 -9.07
CA ALA A 105 18.56 9.32 -9.73
C ALA A 105 18.61 7.79 -9.92
N GLY A 106 19.80 7.23 -10.16
CA GLY A 106 19.95 5.78 -10.29
C GLY A 106 19.73 5.03 -8.98
N TYR A 107 20.03 5.66 -7.84
CA TYR A 107 19.82 5.06 -6.53
C TYR A 107 18.37 5.23 -6.05
N TYR A 108 17.77 6.39 -6.29
CA TYR A 108 16.42 6.76 -5.83
C TYR A 108 15.42 6.94 -7.00
N ALA A 109 15.37 5.99 -7.94
CA ALA A 109 14.61 6.15 -9.17
C ALA A 109 13.11 6.34 -8.90
N ASP A 110 12.55 5.59 -7.95
CA ASP A 110 11.13 5.65 -7.59
C ASP A 110 10.80 7.01 -6.97
N ARG A 111 11.60 7.47 -6.01
CA ARG A 111 11.41 8.79 -5.38
C ARG A 111 11.64 9.94 -6.36
N TYR A 112 12.56 9.80 -7.32
CA TYR A 112 12.71 10.77 -8.40
C TYR A 112 11.44 10.89 -9.24
N ALA A 113 10.80 9.76 -9.56
CA ALA A 113 9.55 9.74 -10.31
C ALA A 113 8.37 10.32 -9.50
N LEU A 114 8.21 9.90 -8.24
CA LEU A 114 7.14 10.36 -7.34
C LEU A 114 7.22 11.86 -7.06
N TRP A 115 8.42 12.33 -6.73
CA TRP A 115 8.67 13.73 -6.35
C TRP A 115 9.20 14.56 -7.52
N GLN A 116 9.08 14.06 -8.75
CA GLN A 116 9.39 14.77 -10.00
C GLN A 116 10.75 15.50 -10.01
N PHE A 117 11.78 14.85 -9.47
CA PHE A 117 13.13 15.39 -9.47
C PHE A 117 13.75 15.37 -10.87
N ARG A 118 14.44 16.46 -11.21
CA ARG A 118 15.26 16.60 -12.44
C ARG A 118 16.73 16.33 -12.16
N ASP A 119 17.17 16.67 -10.96
CA ASP A 119 18.48 16.37 -10.39
C ASP A 119 18.32 16.20 -8.85
N SER A 120 19.41 16.09 -8.11
CA SER A 120 19.37 15.83 -6.66
C SER A 120 18.74 16.94 -5.81
N THR A 121 18.60 18.16 -6.33
CA THR A 121 18.11 19.31 -5.56
C THR A 121 17.01 20.11 -6.28
N THR A 122 16.66 19.74 -7.51
CA THR A 122 15.67 20.43 -8.33
C THR A 122 14.51 19.50 -8.64
N SER A 123 13.32 19.87 -8.17
CA SER A 123 12.08 19.15 -8.40
C SER A 123 11.05 20.05 -9.09
N THR A 124 10.24 19.47 -9.98
CA THR A 124 9.05 20.13 -10.55
C THR A 124 7.77 19.74 -9.82
N PHE A 125 7.88 19.11 -8.65
CA PHE A 125 6.73 18.72 -7.83
C PHE A 125 5.95 19.98 -7.40
N PRO A 126 4.61 20.00 -7.55
CA PRO A 126 3.80 21.15 -7.17
C PRO A 126 3.93 21.49 -5.69
N GLU A 127 4.32 22.73 -5.37
CA GLU A 127 4.45 23.16 -3.97
C GLU A 127 3.09 23.21 -3.27
N GLU A 128 2.00 23.39 -4.03
CA GLU A 128 0.62 23.38 -3.58
C GLU A 128 0.16 22.03 -3.03
N TRP A 129 0.89 20.96 -3.37
CA TRP A 129 0.67 19.62 -2.81
C TRP A 129 1.43 19.39 -1.50
N LEU A 130 2.30 20.31 -1.07
CA LEU A 130 3.02 20.20 0.19
C LEU A 130 2.23 20.86 1.33
N ALA A 131 2.15 20.18 2.47
CA ALA A 131 1.48 20.65 3.67
C ALA A 131 2.24 21.84 4.26
N ARG A 132 1.54 22.98 4.36
CA ARG A 132 2.07 24.23 4.90
C ARG A 132 1.05 24.90 5.79
N THR A 133 1.51 25.73 6.71
CA THR A 133 0.64 26.69 7.39
C THR A 133 0.29 27.83 6.45
N ALA A 134 -0.75 28.60 6.78
CA ALA A 134 -1.15 29.83 6.09
C ALA A 134 -0.01 30.85 5.93
N ARG A 135 1.00 30.79 6.82
CA ARG A 135 2.21 31.63 6.77
C ARG A 135 3.36 31.02 5.95
N GLY A 136 3.13 29.88 5.31
CA GLY A 136 4.11 29.16 4.49
C GLY A 136 5.08 28.26 5.26
N ALA A 137 4.91 28.09 6.58
CA ALA A 137 5.78 27.20 7.35
C ALA A 137 5.52 25.74 6.98
N ARG A 138 6.57 24.92 6.91
CA ARG A 138 6.48 23.49 6.54
C ARG A 138 5.83 22.69 7.67
N VAL A 139 4.91 21.80 7.29
CA VAL A 139 4.41 20.74 8.17
C VAL A 139 5.14 19.45 7.83
N SER A 140 5.61 18.73 8.85
CA SER A 140 6.46 17.56 8.69
C SER A 140 6.06 16.51 9.72
N GLU A 141 6.09 15.22 9.36
CA GLU A 141 6.08 14.15 10.36
C GLU A 141 7.51 13.79 10.77
N TRP A 142 8.41 13.71 9.79
CA TRP A 142 9.82 13.41 10.01
C TRP A 142 10.72 14.65 9.88
N PRO A 143 11.83 14.74 10.65
CA PRO A 143 12.80 15.82 10.52
C PRO A 143 13.30 15.99 9.08
N ASP A 144 13.51 17.24 8.67
CA ASP A 144 14.04 17.64 7.36
C ASP A 144 13.17 17.24 6.14
N THR A 145 11.92 16.84 6.38
CA THR A 145 10.92 16.55 5.34
C THR A 145 9.82 17.60 5.30
N VAL A 146 8.99 17.55 4.27
CA VAL A 146 7.70 18.24 4.21
C VAL A 146 6.65 17.19 3.88
N MET A 147 5.57 17.13 4.65
CA MET A 147 4.48 16.22 4.32
C MET A 147 3.80 16.68 3.03
N ALA A 148 3.40 15.73 2.20
CA ALA A 148 2.45 15.98 1.14
C ALA A 148 1.01 15.95 1.69
N ASN A 149 0.13 16.73 1.10
CA ASN A 149 -1.23 16.93 1.56
C ASN A 149 -2.18 15.92 0.90
N LEU A 150 -2.63 14.92 1.68
CA LEU A 150 -3.54 13.88 1.18
C LEU A 150 -5.02 14.31 1.17
N ALA A 151 -5.37 15.52 1.60
CA ALA A 151 -6.76 15.96 1.67
C ALA A 151 -7.43 16.09 0.31
N ASP A 152 -8.74 15.82 0.24
CA ASP A 152 -9.52 16.01 -0.98
C ASP A 152 -9.83 17.48 -1.31
N THR A 153 -9.64 18.37 -0.33
CA THR A 153 -9.70 19.83 -0.49
C THR A 153 -8.37 20.44 -0.91
N ALA A 154 -7.29 19.66 -0.96
CA ALA A 154 -6.00 20.15 -1.43
C ALA A 154 -6.09 20.65 -2.89
N PRO A 155 -5.25 21.62 -3.29
CA PRO A 155 -5.22 22.14 -4.65
C PRO A 155 -5.14 21.03 -5.71
N ARG A 156 -5.98 21.15 -6.74
CA ARG A 156 -5.97 20.23 -7.87
C ARG A 156 -5.02 20.72 -8.95
N ILE A 157 -4.01 19.94 -9.28
CA ILE A 157 -3.06 20.19 -10.37
C ILE A 157 -3.34 19.18 -11.47
N ASP A 158 -3.50 19.65 -12.71
CA ASP A 158 -3.97 18.82 -13.84
C ASP A 158 -5.25 18.03 -13.53
N GLY A 159 -6.16 18.65 -12.77
CA GLY A 159 -7.45 18.07 -12.44
C GLY A 159 -7.40 16.95 -11.40
N ARG A 160 -6.33 16.77 -10.62
CA ARG A 160 -6.20 15.76 -9.56
C ARG A 160 -5.60 16.32 -8.26
N THR A 161 -5.98 15.76 -7.11
CA THR A 161 -5.27 16.02 -5.85
C THR A 161 -3.97 15.22 -5.78
N TYR A 162 -3.12 15.53 -4.80
CA TYR A 162 -1.92 14.75 -4.55
C TYR A 162 -2.24 13.29 -4.21
N ALA A 163 -3.23 13.02 -3.36
CA ALA A 163 -3.62 11.64 -3.01
C ALA A 163 -3.96 10.80 -4.24
N GLU A 164 -4.68 11.37 -5.21
CA GLU A 164 -5.01 10.71 -6.48
C GLU A 164 -3.77 10.52 -7.37
N TYR A 165 -2.85 11.49 -7.38
CA TYR A 165 -1.56 11.37 -8.06
C TYR A 165 -0.70 10.24 -7.48
N ALA A 166 -0.54 10.20 -6.15
CA ALA A 166 0.26 9.21 -5.44
C ALA A 166 -0.30 7.79 -5.65
N ALA A 167 -1.62 7.62 -5.59
CA ALA A 167 -2.27 6.34 -5.88
C ALA A 167 -1.97 5.84 -7.28
N ARG A 168 -2.04 6.71 -8.29
CA ARG A 168 -1.69 6.34 -9.67
C ARG A 168 -0.21 6.06 -9.83
N TRP A 169 0.65 6.81 -9.15
CA TRP A 169 2.08 6.52 -9.14
C TRP A 169 2.37 5.12 -8.60
N VAL A 170 1.72 4.69 -7.52
CA VAL A 170 1.84 3.29 -7.01
C VAL A 170 1.42 2.29 -8.07
N VAL A 171 0.28 2.51 -8.73
CA VAL A 171 -0.21 1.62 -9.80
C VAL A 171 0.78 1.56 -10.97
N ASP A 172 1.19 2.72 -11.46
CA ASP A 172 1.91 2.86 -12.72
C ASP A 172 3.41 2.58 -12.60
N GLN A 173 4.02 2.82 -11.43
CA GLN A 173 5.47 2.68 -11.20
C GLN A 173 5.83 1.49 -10.33
N VAL A 174 5.04 1.18 -9.30
CA VAL A 174 5.37 0.11 -8.36
C VAL A 174 4.71 -1.20 -8.78
N TRP A 175 3.38 -1.21 -8.88
CA TRP A 175 2.60 -2.42 -9.16
C TRP A 175 2.82 -2.96 -10.57
N SER A 176 2.90 -2.07 -11.56
CA SER A 176 3.08 -2.43 -12.97
C SER A 176 4.35 -3.25 -13.26
N THR A 177 5.34 -3.23 -12.35
CA THR A 177 6.57 -4.04 -12.45
C THR A 177 6.29 -5.54 -12.42
N GLY A 178 5.16 -5.95 -11.83
CA GLY A 178 4.80 -7.36 -11.64
C GLY A 178 5.73 -8.11 -10.68
N LEU A 179 6.47 -7.40 -9.82
CA LEU A 179 7.37 -8.01 -8.84
C LEU A 179 6.66 -8.32 -7.52
N TRP A 180 5.68 -7.49 -7.16
CA TRP A 180 5.08 -7.42 -5.83
C TRP A 180 3.73 -8.15 -5.76
N ASP A 181 3.42 -8.72 -4.60
CA ASP A 181 2.09 -9.25 -4.28
C ASP A 181 1.19 -8.16 -3.64
N GLY A 182 1.78 -7.02 -3.31
CA GLY A 182 1.07 -5.90 -2.73
C GLY A 182 1.97 -4.75 -2.31
N VAL A 183 1.39 -3.79 -1.60
CA VAL A 183 2.03 -2.53 -1.19
C VAL A 183 1.79 -2.30 0.30
N PHE A 184 2.85 -1.91 0.98
CA PHE A 184 2.85 -1.46 2.36
C PHE A 184 3.03 0.07 2.36
N LEU A 185 1.94 0.78 2.62
CA LEU A 185 1.83 2.24 2.56
C LEU A 185 2.23 2.84 3.92
N ASP A 186 3.34 3.57 3.95
CA ASP A 186 3.76 4.30 5.14
C ASP A 186 3.19 5.72 5.18
N VAL A 187 3.03 6.24 6.40
CA VAL A 187 2.40 7.53 6.70
C VAL A 187 1.01 7.62 6.04
N TRP A 188 0.31 6.49 6.04
CA TRP A 188 -0.94 6.32 5.32
C TRP A 188 -2.05 5.91 6.27
N GLY A 189 -3.06 6.76 6.42
CA GLY A 189 -4.25 6.50 7.21
C GLY A 189 -5.06 7.75 7.47
N ASP A 190 -6.10 7.63 8.29
CA ASP A 190 -7.07 8.68 8.56
C ASP A 190 -6.52 9.85 9.39
N ARG A 191 -5.32 9.70 9.95
CA ARG A 191 -4.66 10.71 10.78
C ARG A 191 -3.14 10.50 10.84
N ILE A 192 -2.41 11.61 10.79
CA ILE A 192 -0.97 11.65 11.02
C ILE A 192 -0.70 12.19 12.44
N TYR A 193 -0.33 11.30 13.35
CA TYR A 193 -0.13 11.66 14.77
C TYR A 193 1.19 12.40 15.02
N GLY A 194 2.19 12.22 14.16
CA GLY A 194 3.51 12.83 14.31
C GLY A 194 3.65 14.22 13.67
N ALA A 195 2.59 14.80 13.10
CA ALA A 195 2.66 16.10 12.43
C ALA A 195 3.20 17.20 13.36
N SER A 196 4.17 17.97 12.87
CA SER A 196 4.85 19.03 13.62
C SER A 196 3.94 20.21 13.99
N HIS A 197 2.78 20.30 13.35
CA HIS A 197 1.78 21.33 13.59
C HIS A 197 0.40 20.69 13.78
N THR A 198 -0.33 21.15 14.80
CA THR A 198 -1.72 20.75 15.08
C THR A 198 -2.75 21.58 14.31
N ARG A 199 -2.28 22.58 13.54
CA ARG A 199 -3.08 23.42 12.65
C ARG A 199 -2.26 23.79 11.41
N TRP A 200 -2.86 23.73 10.23
CA TRP A 200 -2.21 24.09 8.98
C TRP A 200 -3.23 24.29 7.85
N ASP A 201 -2.82 24.93 6.77
CA ASP A 201 -3.66 25.34 5.65
C ASP A 201 -3.82 24.17 4.67
N VAL A 202 -4.88 23.37 4.88
CA VAL A 202 -5.11 22.10 4.18
C VAL A 202 -5.79 22.28 2.81
N ASP A 203 -6.44 23.42 2.57
CA ASP A 203 -7.16 23.73 1.34
C ASP A 203 -6.60 24.93 0.57
N ALA A 204 -5.49 25.51 1.07
CA ALA A 204 -4.78 26.66 0.50
C ALA A 204 -5.66 27.92 0.43
N ASP A 205 -6.56 28.11 1.40
CA ASP A 205 -7.45 29.28 1.50
C ASP A 205 -6.82 30.46 2.26
N GLY A 206 -5.65 30.24 2.86
CA GLY A 206 -4.93 31.24 3.64
C GLY A 206 -5.23 31.23 5.13
N ASP A 207 -5.98 30.23 5.65
CA ASP A 207 -6.27 30.04 7.07
C ASP A 207 -5.78 28.68 7.60
N ASP A 208 -5.21 28.67 8.82
CA ASP A 208 -4.79 27.42 9.47
C ASP A 208 -5.98 26.66 10.07
N ASP A 209 -6.32 25.54 9.45
CA ASP A 209 -7.40 24.67 9.90
C ASP A 209 -7.03 23.91 11.18
N PRO A 210 -7.95 23.78 12.15
CA PRO A 210 -7.71 22.99 13.34
C PRO A 210 -7.73 21.49 13.04
N GLU A 211 -6.99 20.73 13.83
CA GLU A 211 -6.88 19.28 13.71
C GLU A 211 -8.22 18.54 13.56
N VAL A 212 -9.28 18.97 14.27
CA VAL A 212 -10.61 18.37 14.19
C VAL A 212 -11.26 18.54 12.81
N ARG A 213 -10.93 19.62 12.08
CA ARG A 213 -11.38 19.84 10.70
C ARG A 213 -10.56 18.99 9.72
N ILE A 214 -9.26 18.81 9.98
CA ILE A 214 -8.37 18.04 9.11
C ILE A 214 -8.58 16.52 9.25
N TYR A 215 -8.72 15.99 10.46
CA TYR A 215 -8.73 14.54 10.78
C TYR A 215 -9.98 14.06 11.55
N GLY A 216 -11.02 14.90 11.63
CA GLY A 216 -12.32 14.50 12.20
C GLY A 216 -13.04 13.43 11.37
N PRO A 217 -14.20 12.96 11.83
CA PRO A 217 -15.05 12.08 11.01
C PRO A 217 -15.45 12.77 9.69
N ASP A 218 -15.40 12.02 8.59
CA ASP A 218 -15.70 12.53 7.24
C ASP A 218 -14.82 13.74 6.84
N SER A 219 -13.60 13.83 7.39
CA SER A 219 -12.72 14.97 7.14
C SER A 219 -12.13 14.98 5.73
N PRO A 220 -11.59 16.12 5.27
CA PRO A 220 -10.91 16.19 3.98
C PRO A 220 -9.78 15.17 3.82
N TRP A 221 -9.02 14.92 4.89
CA TRP A 221 -7.95 13.92 4.88
C TRP A 221 -8.48 12.50 4.67
N GLU A 222 -9.50 12.08 5.44
CA GLU A 222 -10.11 10.76 5.29
C GLU A 222 -10.67 10.55 3.88
N ARG A 223 -11.37 11.56 3.33
CA ARG A 223 -11.95 11.48 1.99
C ARG A 223 -10.88 11.38 0.90
N GLY A 224 -9.76 12.10 1.05
CA GLY A 224 -8.65 12.06 0.11
C GLY A 224 -7.91 10.71 0.12
N VAL A 225 -7.60 10.18 1.31
CA VAL A 225 -7.05 8.82 1.49
C VAL A 225 -7.99 7.76 0.90
N THR A 226 -9.28 7.84 1.21
CA THR A 226 -10.29 6.91 0.69
C THR A 226 -10.39 6.99 -0.84
N SER A 227 -10.22 8.18 -1.42
CA SER A 227 -10.19 8.35 -2.88
C SER A 227 -9.00 7.64 -3.51
N ALA A 228 -7.82 7.82 -2.94
CA ALA A 228 -6.59 7.17 -3.36
C ALA A 228 -6.67 5.64 -3.24
N GLU A 229 -7.17 5.12 -2.11
CA GLU A 229 -7.38 3.69 -1.91
C GLU A 229 -8.35 3.09 -2.92
N ARG A 230 -9.42 3.82 -3.27
CA ARG A 230 -10.36 3.38 -4.30
C ARG A 230 -9.68 3.25 -5.67
N ILE A 231 -8.85 4.22 -6.05
CA ILE A 231 -8.06 4.16 -7.28
C ILE A 231 -7.17 2.91 -7.28
N MET A 232 -6.43 2.70 -6.19
CA MET A 232 -5.55 1.54 -6.03
C MET A 232 -6.32 0.22 -6.11
N ARG A 233 -7.45 0.09 -5.41
CA ARG A 233 -8.27 -1.13 -5.41
C ARG A 233 -8.93 -1.43 -6.76
N GLN A 234 -9.32 -0.40 -7.51
CA GLN A 234 -9.88 -0.58 -8.84
C GLN A 234 -8.82 -1.06 -9.85
N ALA A 235 -7.60 -0.54 -9.76
CA ALA A 235 -6.52 -0.88 -10.68
C ALA A 235 -5.74 -2.15 -10.27
N MET A 236 -5.74 -2.48 -8.98
CA MET A 236 -4.98 -3.59 -8.38
C MET A 236 -5.89 -4.47 -7.52
N PRO A 237 -6.91 -5.13 -8.12
CA PRO A 237 -7.94 -5.85 -7.38
C PRO A 237 -7.39 -6.99 -6.52
N ASP A 238 -6.28 -7.60 -6.94
CA ASP A 238 -5.66 -8.75 -6.27
C ASP A 238 -4.51 -8.34 -5.34
N ALA A 239 -4.13 -7.06 -5.29
CA ALA A 239 -3.02 -6.59 -4.47
C ALA A 239 -3.36 -6.61 -2.98
N ILE A 240 -2.40 -7.05 -2.16
CA ILE A 240 -2.45 -6.84 -0.71
C ILE A 240 -2.11 -5.37 -0.45
N LEU A 241 -3.00 -4.60 0.18
CA LEU A 241 -2.69 -3.24 0.63
C LEU A 241 -2.69 -3.23 2.16
N VAL A 242 -1.55 -2.84 2.73
CA VAL A 242 -1.34 -2.66 4.16
C VAL A 242 -0.93 -1.21 4.40
N ALA A 243 -1.39 -0.59 5.48
CA ALA A 243 -1.05 0.78 5.83
C ALA A 243 -0.56 0.87 7.28
N THR A 244 0.35 1.80 7.59
CA THR A 244 0.93 1.94 8.94
C THR A 244 0.01 2.62 9.95
N ALA A 245 -1.05 3.30 9.52
CA ALA A 245 -1.99 3.97 10.41
C ALA A 245 -3.43 3.39 10.35
N THR A 246 -4.29 3.89 11.22
CA THR A 246 -5.69 3.48 11.30
C THR A 246 -6.46 3.91 10.05
N ALA A 247 -7.28 3.01 9.49
CA ALA A 247 -8.33 3.37 8.55
C ALA A 247 -9.68 3.19 9.26
N ARG A 248 -10.40 4.27 9.54
CA ARG A 248 -11.79 4.20 10.03
C ARG A 248 -12.74 3.66 8.97
N SER A 249 -12.43 3.92 7.71
CA SER A 249 -13.16 3.43 6.55
C SER A 249 -12.54 2.13 6.02
N ALA A 250 -12.57 1.07 6.83
CA ALA A 250 -12.43 -0.28 6.28
C ALA A 250 -13.67 -0.57 5.42
N THR A 251 -13.64 -0.15 4.15
CA THR A 251 -14.61 -0.64 3.16
C THR A 251 -14.51 -2.16 3.20
N ALA A 252 -15.58 -2.78 3.68
CA ALA A 252 -15.63 -4.18 4.06
C ALA A 252 -14.89 -5.06 3.05
N CYS A 253 -13.90 -5.80 3.55
CA CYS A 253 -13.43 -7.00 2.90
C CYS A 253 -14.61 -7.97 2.84
N SER A 254 -15.41 -7.89 1.77
CA SER A 254 -16.43 -8.87 1.45
C SER A 254 -15.74 -10.09 0.87
N THR A 255 -15.10 -10.88 1.73
CA THR A 255 -15.00 -12.32 1.47
C THR A 255 -16.41 -12.87 1.59
N ALA A 256 -17.06 -13.08 0.45
CA ALA A 256 -18.28 -13.87 0.37
C ALA A 256 -17.93 -15.35 0.63
N ALA A 257 -17.57 -15.68 1.87
CA ALA A 257 -17.59 -17.04 2.38
C ALA A 257 -18.92 -17.23 3.09
N SER A 258 -19.93 -17.64 2.33
CA SER A 258 -21.18 -18.15 2.88
C SER A 258 -20.89 -19.41 3.70
N SER A 259 -20.87 -19.28 5.03
CA SER A 259 -21.22 -20.40 5.90
C SER A 259 -22.16 -19.92 7.00
N ARG A 260 -23.39 -20.41 6.92
CA ARG A 260 -24.35 -20.36 8.03
C ARG A 260 -23.77 -21.18 9.18
N ALA A 261 -23.42 -20.52 10.28
CA ALA A 261 -23.29 -21.17 11.57
C ALA A 261 -24.19 -20.44 12.58
N SER A 262 -25.17 -21.16 13.10
CA SER A 262 -26.06 -20.67 14.16
C SER A 262 -25.28 -20.53 15.48
N PRO A 263 -25.65 -19.59 16.36
CA PRO A 263 -24.94 -19.34 17.61
C PRO A 263 -25.33 -20.38 18.69
N ILE A 264 -24.32 -20.94 19.36
CA ILE A 264 -24.48 -21.63 20.64
C ILE A 264 -24.22 -20.60 21.75
N PRO A 265 -25.11 -20.42 22.74
CA PRO A 265 -24.89 -19.49 23.85
C PRO A 265 -24.08 -20.16 24.96
N GLY A 266 -23.08 -19.45 25.50
CA GLY A 266 -22.29 -19.85 26.66
C GLY A 266 -21.74 -18.63 27.42
N PRO A 267 -21.48 -18.75 28.74
CA PRO A 267 -22.00 -17.81 29.72
C PRO A 267 -21.01 -16.73 30.17
N GLY A 268 -21.58 -15.69 30.78
CA GLY A 268 -20.91 -14.46 31.18
C GLY A 268 -19.68 -14.63 32.07
N GLY A 269 -18.67 -13.82 31.75
CA GLY A 269 -17.54 -13.50 32.59
C GLY A 269 -17.33 -12.00 32.58
N THR A 270 -17.46 -11.37 33.75
CA THR A 270 -17.10 -9.97 34.02
C THR A 270 -15.62 -9.71 33.73
N PRO A 271 -15.25 -8.57 33.12
CA PRO A 271 -13.85 -8.22 32.89
C PRO A 271 -13.18 -7.69 34.19
N PRO A 272 -11.90 -8.01 34.44
CA PRO A 272 -11.13 -7.40 35.53
C PRO A 272 -10.61 -6.00 35.15
N PRO A 273 -10.24 -5.17 36.14
CA PRO A 273 -9.97 -3.74 35.94
C PRO A 273 -8.62 -3.46 35.28
N THR A 274 -8.62 -2.40 34.46
CA THR A 274 -7.48 -1.74 33.83
C THR A 274 -6.47 -1.20 34.85
N SER A 275 -5.22 -1.65 34.74
CA SER A 275 -4.07 -1.03 35.41
C SER A 275 -3.35 -0.08 34.45
N ALA A 276 -3.27 1.19 34.83
CA ALA A 276 -2.51 2.22 34.14
C ALA A 276 -1.01 1.95 34.25
N VAL A 277 -0.31 1.96 33.10
CA VAL A 277 1.16 1.97 33.05
C VAL A 277 1.63 3.37 32.70
N THR A 278 2.23 4.02 33.69
CA THR A 278 2.91 5.31 33.60
C THR A 278 4.21 5.14 32.84
N SER A 279 4.32 5.73 31.65
CA SER A 279 5.56 5.80 30.86
C SER A 279 6.41 6.99 31.32
N ALA A 280 7.57 6.71 31.92
CA ALA A 280 8.59 7.69 32.25
C ALA A 280 9.58 7.82 31.08
N ARG A 281 9.70 9.04 30.52
CA ARG A 281 10.72 9.39 29.51
C ARG A 281 12.10 9.52 30.17
N PRO A 282 13.20 9.03 29.56
CA PRO A 282 14.54 9.46 29.91
C PRO A 282 14.89 10.80 29.26
N ARG A 283 15.41 11.74 30.06
CA ARG A 283 16.05 12.97 29.59
C ARG A 283 17.41 12.63 28.98
N ALA A 284 17.62 12.98 27.71
CA ALA A 284 18.95 13.03 27.11
C ALA A 284 19.69 14.26 27.62
N ARG A 285 20.90 14.03 28.15
CA ARG A 285 21.80 15.04 28.70
C ARG A 285 22.64 15.62 27.57
N VAL A 286 22.52 16.92 27.34
CA VAL A 286 23.42 17.70 26.47
C VAL A 286 24.77 17.85 27.17
N THR A 287 25.85 17.43 26.53
CA THR A 287 27.21 17.83 26.89
C THR A 287 27.86 18.46 25.67
N GLY A 288 28.07 19.78 25.75
CA GLY A 288 28.90 20.53 24.81
C GLY A 288 30.39 20.36 25.07
N GLY A 289 31.19 20.64 24.04
CA GLY A 289 32.65 20.73 24.07
C GLY A 289 33.20 21.08 22.68
N PRO A 290 34.34 21.79 22.57
CA PRO A 290 34.35 23.09 21.89
C PRO A 290 35.02 23.12 20.52
N ALA A 291 34.81 24.25 19.85
CA ALA A 291 35.47 24.71 18.64
C ALA A 291 37.00 24.83 18.77
N SER A 292 37.68 24.53 17.66
CA SER A 292 39.03 25.01 17.38
C SER A 292 39.27 25.15 15.88
N ARG A 293 39.41 26.42 15.47
CA ARG A 293 40.19 27.03 14.37
C ARG A 293 40.05 26.49 12.94
#